data_AF-A0A0B8NRA7-F1
#
_entry.id   AF-A0A0B8NRA7-F1
#
_cell.length_a   1.000
_cell.length_b   1.000
_cell.length_c   1.000
_cell.angle_alpha   90.00
_cell.angle_beta   90.00
_cell.angle_gamma   90.00
#
_symmetry.space_group_name_H-M   'P 1'
#
loop_
_entity.id
_entity.type
_entity.pdbx_description
1 polymer ?
#
loop_
_entity_poly.entity_id
_entity_poly.type
_entity_poly.pdbx_seq_one_letter_code
_entity_poly.pdbx_strand_id
1 'polypeptide(L)'
;MMNAQTATMDLEVSKTPLVLKVLVVLAMMTLMGGTLTGVMTYFNLGYSDSFFKDWFGSFSTVAMTVMPMGFVLMVSLTKLAERLFSNVSEHARNLVIGVIIAGIMESGMAFATAMNNIGFDDKELFMDAWFNGLIGALPVALVLMITVNMTIKPKVEKFLKS
;
A
#
# COMPACT_ATOMS: atom_id res chain seq x y z
N MET A 1 29.64 23.60 -53.46
CA MET A 1 29.24 24.21 -52.16
C MET A 1 27.74 24.45 -52.20
N MET A 2 26.95 23.69 -51.42
CA MET A 2 25.59 24.00 -51.00
C MET A 2 25.36 23.19 -49.72
N ASN A 3 25.37 23.88 -48.57
CA ASN A 3 25.21 23.29 -47.25
C ASN A 3 23.73 23.02 -46.97
N ALA A 4 23.36 21.74 -46.89
CA ALA A 4 22.13 21.33 -46.22
C ALA A 4 22.44 21.21 -44.72
N GLN A 5 22.16 22.26 -43.95
CA GLN A 5 22.06 22.16 -42.49
C GLN A 5 20.80 21.37 -42.16
N THR A 6 20.94 20.06 -42.08
CA THR A 6 19.97 19.20 -41.38
C THR A 6 20.09 19.52 -39.90
N ALA A 7 19.27 20.44 -39.42
CA ALA A 7 19.10 20.67 -37.99
C ALA A 7 18.44 19.43 -37.38
N THR A 8 19.25 18.45 -36.98
CA THR A 8 18.84 17.43 -36.02
C THR A 8 18.61 18.16 -34.70
N MET A 9 17.36 18.50 -34.42
CA MET A 9 16.92 18.74 -33.05
C MET A 9 17.22 17.46 -32.28
N ASP A 10 18.37 17.42 -31.62
CA ASP A 10 18.64 16.50 -30.53
C ASP A 10 17.57 16.79 -29.47
N LEU A 11 16.50 16.02 -29.51
CA LEU A 11 15.54 15.95 -28.42
C LEU A 11 16.31 15.37 -27.24
N GLU A 12 16.90 16.24 -26.42
CA GLU A 12 17.40 15.86 -25.11
C GLU A 12 16.28 15.14 -24.38
N VAL A 13 16.42 13.82 -24.24
CA VAL A 13 15.55 13.00 -23.42
C VAL A 13 15.81 13.43 -21.99
N SER A 14 15.06 14.44 -21.54
CA SER A 14 15.08 14.94 -20.16
C SER A 14 14.73 13.78 -19.23
N LYS A 15 15.74 13.22 -18.57
CA LYS A 15 15.57 12.19 -17.53
C LYS A 15 14.59 12.69 -16.48
N THR A 16 13.60 11.87 -16.15
CA THR A 16 12.56 12.27 -15.19
C THR A 16 13.19 12.65 -13.84
N PRO A 17 12.91 13.85 -13.27
CA PRO A 17 13.43 14.25 -11.98
C PRO A 17 13.12 13.25 -10.86
N LEU A 18 14.10 12.99 -9.98
CA LEU A 18 13.96 12.03 -8.87
C LEU A 18 12.81 12.39 -7.92
N VAL A 19 12.57 13.68 -7.70
CA VAL A 19 11.44 14.16 -6.87
C VAL A 19 10.11 13.64 -7.40
N LEU A 20 9.89 13.67 -8.72
CA LEU A 20 8.65 13.17 -9.31
C LEU A 20 8.51 11.66 -9.15
N LYS A 21 9.61 10.91 -9.24
CA LYS A 21 9.62 9.46 -9.01
C LYS A 21 9.19 9.11 -7.59
N VAL A 22 9.74 9.82 -6.61
CA VAL A 22 9.37 9.65 -5.19
C VAL A 22 7.91 10.03 -4.97
N LEU A 23 7.46 11.18 -5.51
CA LEU A 23 6.08 11.64 -5.37
C LEU A 23 5.07 10.64 -5.95
N VAL A 24 5.36 10.03 -7.10
CA VAL A 24 4.47 9.03 -7.71
C VAL A 24 4.35 7.77 -6.84
N VAL A 25 5.47 7.31 -6.25
CA VAL A 25 5.44 6.16 -5.34
C VAL A 25 4.64 6.49 -4.08
N LEU A 26 4.88 7.65 -3.48
CA LEU A 26 4.13 8.12 -2.31
C LEU A 26 2.64 8.26 -2.64
N ALA A 27 2.28 8.83 -3.78
CA ALA A 27 0.89 8.95 -4.21
C ALA A 27 0.20 7.59 -4.35
N MET A 28 0.89 6.59 -4.91
CA MET A 28 0.36 5.23 -5.01
C MET A 28 0.16 4.60 -3.62
N MET A 29 1.11 4.79 -2.71
CA MET A 29 1.00 4.29 -1.32
C MET A 29 -0.12 4.99 -0.56
N THR A 30 -0.26 6.31 -0.71
CA THR A 30 -1.35 7.10 -0.13
C THR A 30 -2.70 6.68 -0.68
N LEU A 31 -2.82 6.41 -1.99
CA LEU A 31 -4.06 5.92 -2.59
C LEU A 31 -4.48 4.59 -1.94
N MET A 32 -3.56 3.63 -1.84
CA MET A 32 -3.86 2.33 -1.25
C MET A 32 -4.18 2.44 0.24
N GLY A 33 -3.26 3.00 1.03
CA GLY A 33 -3.43 3.12 2.48
C GLY A 33 -4.61 4.01 2.86
N GLY A 34 -4.78 5.13 2.18
CA GLY A 34 -5.86 6.09 2.42
C GLY A 34 -7.24 5.50 2.12
N THR A 35 -7.39 4.78 1.00
CA THR A 35 -8.69 4.15 0.68
C THR A 35 -9.04 3.06 1.68
N LEU A 36 -8.09 2.19 2.03
CA LEU A 36 -8.33 1.10 2.99
C LEU A 36 -8.65 1.62 4.38
N THR A 37 -7.84 2.54 4.91
CA THR A 37 -8.10 3.17 6.21
C THR A 37 -9.40 3.98 6.22
N GLY A 38 -9.79 4.57 5.09
CA GLY A 38 -11.08 5.25 4.93
C GLY A 38 -12.26 4.30 5.04
N VAL A 39 -12.20 3.16 4.36
CA VAL A 39 -13.22 2.10 4.45
C VAL A 39 -13.29 1.54 5.87
N MET A 40 -12.15 1.22 6.48
CA MET A 40 -12.09 0.76 7.87
C MET A 40 -12.66 1.79 8.85
N THR A 41 -12.36 3.09 8.64
CA THR A 41 -12.92 4.16 9.47
C THR A 41 -14.44 4.26 9.31
N TYR A 42 -14.94 4.10 8.09
CA TYR A 42 -16.37 4.08 7.83
C TYR A 42 -17.06 2.89 8.50
N PHE A 43 -16.44 1.71 8.52
CA PHE A 43 -16.98 0.57 9.26
C PHE A 43 -16.95 0.77 10.78
N ASN A 44 -15.95 1.48 11.31
CA ASN A 44 -15.83 1.73 12.75
C ASN A 44 -16.82 2.81 13.24
N LEU A 45 -16.98 3.91 12.50
CA LEU A 45 -17.64 5.12 12.98
C LEU A 45 -18.84 5.57 12.11
N GLY A 46 -19.02 4.99 10.93
CA GLY A 46 -19.91 5.52 9.91
C GLY A 46 -19.40 6.83 9.29
N TYR A 47 -20.26 7.51 8.53
CA TYR A 47 -19.97 8.86 8.05
C TYR A 47 -20.50 9.90 9.05
N SER A 48 -19.63 10.80 9.49
CA SER A 48 -19.90 11.82 10.50
C SER A 48 -19.13 13.11 10.20
N ASP A 49 -19.40 14.18 10.96
CA ASP A 49 -18.66 15.45 10.84
C ASP A 49 -17.17 15.31 11.19
N SER A 50 -16.81 14.33 12.03
CA SER A 50 -15.42 14.05 12.41
C SER A 50 -14.72 13.06 11.46
N PHE A 51 -15.45 12.46 10.52
CA PHE A 51 -14.95 11.36 9.69
C PHE A 51 -13.58 11.63 9.07
N PHE A 52 -13.39 12.81 8.45
CA PHE A 52 -12.12 13.14 7.81
C PHE A 52 -10.96 13.28 8.79
N LYS A 53 -11.24 13.75 10.01
CA LYS A 53 -10.24 13.87 11.07
C LYS A 53 -9.83 12.49 11.57
N ASP A 54 -10.81 11.62 11.83
CA ASP A 54 -10.58 10.27 12.35
C ASP A 54 -9.90 9.38 11.30
N TRP A 55 -10.35 9.48 10.03
CA TRP A 55 -9.71 8.83 8.90
C TRP A 55 -8.27 9.28 8.72
N PHE A 56 -8.00 10.59 8.74
CA PHE A 56 -6.65 11.11 8.57
C PHE A 56 -5.74 10.72 9.75
N GLY A 57 -6.28 10.67 10.97
CA GLY A 57 -5.60 10.15 12.15
C GLY A 57 -5.21 8.68 11.99
N SER A 58 -6.16 7.85 11.55
CA SER A 58 -5.95 6.43 11.26
C SER A 58 -4.94 6.22 10.14
N PHE A 59 -5.07 6.94 9.03
CA PHE A 59 -4.13 6.91 7.91
C PHE A 59 -2.71 7.28 8.36
N SER A 60 -2.56 8.35 9.14
CA SER A 60 -1.27 8.81 9.65
C SER A 60 -0.66 7.77 10.60
N THR A 61 -1.47 7.19 11.49
CA THR A 61 -1.04 6.13 12.40
C THR A 61 -0.52 4.93 11.62
N VAL A 62 -1.26 4.48 10.62
CA VAL A 62 -0.85 3.37 9.73
C VAL A 62 0.42 3.69 8.96
N ALA A 63 0.53 4.90 8.40
CA ALA A 63 1.70 5.32 7.63
C ALA A 63 2.96 5.38 8.49
N MET A 64 2.86 5.80 9.75
CA MET A 64 4.01 5.92 10.66
C MET A 64 4.38 4.62 11.36
N THR A 65 3.45 3.68 11.51
CA THR A 65 3.68 2.45 12.29
C THR A 65 3.67 1.21 11.41
N VAL A 66 2.54 0.93 10.75
CA VAL A 66 2.31 -0.31 10.01
C VAL A 66 3.16 -0.38 8.74
N MET A 67 3.33 0.73 8.00
CA MET A 67 4.16 0.73 6.79
C MET A 67 5.64 0.39 7.07
N PRO A 68 6.33 1.02 8.04
CA PRO A 68 7.68 0.59 8.43
C PRO A 68 7.75 -0.85 8.92
N MET A 69 6.80 -1.28 9.76
CA MET A 69 6.72 -2.67 10.23
C MET A 69 6.55 -3.65 9.07
N GLY A 70 5.74 -3.30 8.07
CA GLY A 70 5.52 -4.10 6.87
C GLY A 70 6.79 -4.33 6.07
N PHE A 71 7.63 -3.31 5.94
CA PHE A 71 8.93 -3.46 5.30
C PHE A 71 9.83 -4.45 6.05
N VAL A 72 9.92 -4.32 7.37
CA VAL A 72 10.70 -5.23 8.23
C VAL A 72 10.17 -6.67 8.15
N LEU A 73 8.84 -6.83 8.18
CA LEU A 73 8.17 -8.13 8.05
C LEU A 73 8.44 -8.76 6.69
N MET A 74 8.33 -7.99 5.61
CA MET A 74 8.60 -8.47 4.26
C MET A 74 10.02 -9.04 4.16
N VAL A 75 11.02 -8.28 4.60
CA VAL A 75 12.43 -8.73 4.56
C VAL A 75 12.63 -9.99 5.42
N SER A 76 12.06 -10.01 6.62
CA SER A 76 12.20 -11.12 7.56
C SER A 76 11.54 -12.40 7.04
N LEU A 77 10.31 -12.30 6.54
CA LEU A 77 9.53 -13.43 6.05
C LEU A 77 10.11 -13.99 4.75
N THR A 78 10.58 -13.14 3.84
CA THR A 78 11.25 -13.61 2.62
C THR A 78 12.51 -14.40 2.96
N LYS A 79 13.38 -13.88 3.84
CA LYS A 79 14.59 -14.59 4.28
C LYS A 79 14.28 -15.89 5.01
N LEU A 80 13.25 -15.89 5.87
CA LEU A 80 12.84 -17.09 6.61
C LEU A 80 12.31 -18.16 5.65
N ALA A 81 11.49 -17.77 4.68
CA ALA A 81 10.92 -18.68 3.71
C ALA A 81 11.99 -19.25 2.76
N GLU A 82 12.99 -18.47 2.36
CA GLU A 82 14.14 -18.99 1.60
C GLU A 82 14.92 -20.07 2.36
N ARG A 83 15.04 -19.92 3.68
CA ARG A 83 15.70 -20.92 4.55
C ARG A 83 14.86 -22.17 4.79
N LEU A 84 13.56 -22.01 5.06
CA LEU A 84 12.68 -23.14 5.40
C LEU A 84 12.16 -23.89 4.17
N PHE A 85 11.97 -23.19 3.05
CA PHE A 85 11.39 -23.72 1.81
C PHE A 85 12.37 -23.58 0.64
N SER A 86 13.62 -23.98 0.85
CA SER A 86 14.66 -23.97 -0.19
C SER A 86 14.35 -24.92 -1.35
N ASN A 87 13.55 -25.96 -1.11
CA ASN A 87 13.20 -27.00 -2.09
C ASN A 87 11.85 -26.77 -2.80
N VAL A 88 11.14 -25.68 -2.51
CA VAL A 88 9.88 -25.33 -3.17
C VAL A 88 10.15 -24.41 -4.35
N SER A 89 9.34 -24.50 -5.40
CA SER A 89 9.46 -23.59 -6.55
C SER A 89 9.31 -22.13 -6.12
N GLU A 90 10.11 -21.25 -6.71
CA GLU A 90 10.18 -19.84 -6.34
C GLU A 90 8.81 -19.15 -6.46
N HIS A 91 8.05 -19.46 -7.51
CA HIS A 91 6.70 -18.91 -7.70
C HIS A 91 5.73 -19.31 -6.60
N ALA A 92 5.71 -20.58 -6.19
CA ALA A 92 4.83 -21.04 -5.11
C ALA A 92 5.25 -20.44 -3.76
N ARG A 93 6.56 -20.37 -3.49
CA ARG A 93 7.09 -19.74 -2.28
C ARG A 93 6.70 -18.26 -2.20
N ASN A 94 6.90 -17.51 -3.29
CA ASN A 94 6.59 -16.08 -3.35
C ASN A 94 5.08 -15.81 -3.24
N LEU A 95 4.23 -16.69 -3.80
CA LEU A 95 2.79 -16.60 -3.63
C LEU A 95 2.39 -16.76 -2.16
N VAL A 96 2.90 -17.80 -1.49
CA VAL A 96 2.60 -18.06 -0.07
C VAL A 96 3.08 -16.90 0.82
N ILE A 97 4.30 -16.43 0.63
CA ILE A 97 4.83 -15.27 1.36
C ILE A 97 3.95 -14.04 1.13
N GLY A 98 3.56 -13.79 -0.12
CA GLY A 98 2.70 -12.66 -0.47
C GLY A 98 1.36 -12.70 0.25
N VAL A 99 0.71 -13.87 0.32
CA VAL A 99 -0.54 -14.05 1.07
C VAL A 99 -0.35 -13.83 2.56
N ILE A 100 0.73 -14.34 3.15
CA ILE A 100 1.03 -14.16 4.58
C ILE A 100 1.26 -12.69 4.91
N ILE A 101 2.10 -12.00 4.11
CA ILE A 101 2.37 -10.57 4.30
C ILE A 101 1.08 -9.78 4.16
N ALA A 102 0.28 -10.05 3.13
CA ALA A 102 -1.00 -9.36 2.93
C ALA A 102 -1.94 -9.55 4.14
N GLY A 103 -2.07 -10.78 4.65
CA GLY A 103 -2.91 -11.06 5.82
C GLY A 103 -2.43 -10.34 7.10
N ILE A 104 -1.12 -10.37 7.38
CA ILE A 104 -0.56 -9.70 8.56
C ILE A 104 -0.71 -8.17 8.42
N MET A 105 -0.43 -7.63 7.23
CA MET A 105 -0.49 -6.20 6.98
C MET A 105 -1.92 -5.66 7.04
N GLU A 106 -2.87 -6.33 6.40
CA GLU A 106 -4.27 -5.91 6.41
C GLU A 106 -4.84 -5.96 7.83
N SER A 107 -4.51 -7.02 8.59
CA SER A 107 -4.88 -7.13 9.99
C SER A 107 -4.25 -6.05 10.87
N GLY A 108 -2.96 -5.74 10.66
CA GLY A 108 -2.27 -4.66 11.38
C GLY A 108 -2.83 -3.27 11.05
N MET A 109 -3.20 -3.03 9.79
CA MET A 109 -3.87 -1.79 9.38
C MET A 109 -5.24 -1.64 10.02
N ALA A 110 -6.05 -2.70 10.01
CA ALA A 110 -7.35 -2.72 10.67
C ALA A 110 -7.22 -2.50 12.17
N PHE A 111 -6.23 -3.13 12.81
CA PHE A 111 -5.95 -2.97 14.24
C PHE A 111 -5.56 -1.52 14.59
N ALA A 112 -4.63 -0.93 13.84
CA ALA A 112 -4.21 0.46 14.06
C ALA A 112 -5.36 1.45 13.85
N THR A 113 -6.24 1.17 12.88
CA THR A 113 -7.44 1.99 12.61
C THR A 113 -8.48 1.85 13.72
N ALA A 114 -8.73 0.63 14.21
CA ALA A 114 -9.60 0.39 15.36
C ALA A 114 -9.04 1.05 16.63
N MET A 115 -7.72 1.01 16.83
CA MET A 115 -7.07 1.66 17.97
C MET A 115 -7.25 3.17 17.93
N ASN A 116 -7.13 3.77 16.74
CA ASN A 116 -7.28 5.21 16.59
C ASN A 116 -8.73 5.67 16.75
N ASN A 117 -9.69 4.88 16.29
CA ASN A 117 -11.11 5.27 16.26
C ASN A 117 -11.88 4.90 17.54
N ILE A 118 -11.60 3.73 18.12
CA ILE A 118 -12.35 3.18 19.27
C ILE A 118 -11.52 3.26 20.56
N GLY A 119 -10.20 3.04 20.49
CA GLY A 119 -9.34 2.92 21.66
C GLY A 119 -9.48 1.57 22.37
N PHE A 120 -9.06 1.49 23.64
CA PHE A 120 -9.01 0.24 24.42
C PHE A 120 -9.97 0.21 25.61
N ASP A 121 -10.82 1.22 25.74
CA ASP A 121 -11.72 1.37 26.89
C ASP A 121 -12.78 0.26 26.91
N ASP A 122 -13.27 -0.12 25.73
CA ASP A 122 -14.17 -1.26 25.54
C ASP A 122 -13.53 -2.29 24.61
N LYS A 123 -13.15 -3.44 25.19
CA LYS A 123 -12.47 -4.52 24.46
C LYS A 123 -13.38 -5.23 23.47
N GLU A 124 -14.67 -5.32 23.75
CA GLU A 124 -15.62 -6.00 22.87
C GLU A 124 -15.87 -5.15 21.62
N LEU A 125 -16.14 -3.85 21.81
CA LEU A 125 -16.27 -2.90 20.72
C LEU A 125 -14.98 -2.79 19.90
N PHE A 126 -13.81 -2.82 20.55
CA PHE A 126 -12.53 -2.81 19.85
C PHE A 126 -12.30 -4.06 18.98
N MET A 127 -12.62 -5.25 19.50
CA MET A 127 -12.48 -6.50 18.74
C MET A 127 -13.44 -6.55 17.55
N ASP A 128 -14.68 -6.10 17.75
CA ASP A 128 -15.66 -5.99 16.67
C ASP A 128 -15.20 -4.99 15.60
N ALA A 129 -14.72 -3.82 16.00
CA ALA A 129 -14.20 -2.81 15.08
C ALA A 129 -12.98 -3.31 14.29
N TRP A 130 -12.04 -4.00 14.96
CA TRP A 130 -10.88 -4.60 14.29
C TRP A 130 -11.31 -5.66 13.27
N PHE A 131 -12.16 -6.59 13.66
CA PHE A 131 -12.58 -7.69 12.79
C PHE A 131 -13.49 -7.22 11.65
N ASN A 132 -14.46 -6.35 11.94
CA ASN A 132 -15.33 -5.77 10.91
C ASN A 132 -14.55 -4.86 9.96
N GLY A 133 -13.60 -4.08 10.47
CA GLY A 133 -12.69 -3.29 9.64
C GLY A 133 -11.86 -4.18 8.71
N LEU A 134 -11.30 -5.28 9.22
CA LEU A 134 -10.55 -6.25 8.43
C LEU A 134 -11.42 -6.88 7.34
N ILE A 135 -12.54 -7.51 7.71
CA ILE A 135 -13.41 -8.21 6.75
C ILE A 135 -14.08 -7.24 5.77
N GLY A 136 -14.49 -6.07 6.24
CA GLY A 136 -15.11 -5.03 5.43
C GLY A 136 -14.16 -4.39 4.42
N ALA A 137 -12.87 -4.27 4.74
CA ALA A 137 -11.87 -3.74 3.82
C ALA A 137 -11.39 -4.76 2.78
N LEU A 138 -11.44 -6.06 3.06
CA LEU A 138 -10.94 -7.12 2.16
C LEU A 138 -11.49 -7.04 0.71
N PRO A 139 -12.81 -6.88 0.47
CA PRO A 139 -13.32 -6.75 -0.89
C PRO A 139 -12.72 -5.56 -1.64
N VAL A 140 -12.57 -4.43 -0.95
CA VAL A 140 -11.97 -3.21 -1.51
C VAL A 140 -10.47 -3.42 -1.76
N ALA A 141 -9.77 -4.06 -0.82
CA ALA A 141 -8.35 -4.40 -0.96
C ALA A 141 -8.10 -5.28 -2.19
N LEU A 142 -8.94 -6.28 -2.44
CA LEU A 142 -8.83 -7.15 -3.61
C LEU A 142 -9.06 -6.39 -4.92
N VAL A 143 -10.10 -5.54 -4.99
CA VAL A 143 -10.36 -4.71 -6.17
C VAL A 143 -9.19 -3.77 -6.43
N LEU A 144 -8.73 -3.04 -5.40
CA LEU A 144 -7.58 -2.16 -5.50
C LEU A 144 -6.33 -2.90 -5.91
N MET A 145 -6.07 -4.09 -5.36
CA MET A 145 -4.90 -4.90 -5.71
C MET A 145 -4.90 -5.24 -7.20
N ILE A 146 -6.03 -5.69 -7.75
CA ILE A 146 -6.16 -6.01 -9.17
C ILE A 146 -6.00 -4.74 -10.02
N THR A 147 -6.71 -3.66 -9.69
CA THR A 147 -6.66 -2.40 -10.44
C THR A 147 -5.25 -1.80 -10.43
N VAL A 148 -4.61 -1.73 -9.26
CA VAL A 148 -3.26 -1.19 -9.11
C VAL A 148 -2.28 -2.07 -9.87
N ASN A 149 -2.30 -3.39 -9.71
CA ASN A 149 -1.32 -4.27 -10.37
C ASN A 149 -1.47 -4.32 -11.89
N MET A 150 -2.70 -4.26 -12.42
CA MET A 150 -2.92 -4.35 -13.87
C MET A 150 -2.82 -3.00 -14.58
N THR A 151 -3.17 -1.90 -13.92
CA THR A 151 -3.30 -0.58 -14.57
C THR A 151 -2.27 0.43 -14.11
N ILE A 152 -2.08 0.57 -12.80
CA ILE A 152 -1.29 1.66 -12.21
C ILE A 152 0.18 1.27 -12.15
N LYS A 153 0.51 0.16 -11.51
CA LYS A 153 1.86 -0.34 -11.30
C LYS A 153 2.68 -0.43 -12.60
N PRO A 154 2.17 -0.97 -13.73
CA PRO A 154 2.95 -1.03 -14.96
C PRO A 154 3.31 0.36 -15.51
N LYS A 155 2.41 1.34 -15.36
CA LYS A 155 2.65 2.73 -15.79
C LYS A 155 3.65 3.43 -14.87
N VAL A 156 3.52 3.22 -13.56
CA VAL A 156 4.47 3.74 -12.56
C VAL A 156 5.86 3.17 -12.82
N GLU A 157 6.00 1.86 -13.01
CA GLU A 157 7.29 1.24 -13.31
C GLU A 157 7.92 1.78 -14.60
N LYS A 158 7.12 2.04 -15.64
CA LYS A 158 7.59 2.68 -16.87
C LYS A 158 8.11 4.10 -16.60
N PHE A 159 7.39 4.89 -15.82
CA PHE A 159 7.77 6.25 -15.42
C PHE A 159 9.02 6.30 -14.52
N LEU A 160 9.20 5.30 -13.66
CA LEU A 160 10.39 5.19 -12.81
C LEU A 160 11.64 4.84 -13.62
N LYS A 161 11.49 4.16 -14.76
CA LYS A 161 12.58 3.76 -15.66
C LYS A 161 12.98 4.86 -16.68
N SER A 162 12.13 5.86 -16.94
CA SER A 162 12.46 7.04 -17.78
C SER A 162 13.29 8.09 -17.07
#